data_AF-A0A0T2QDS8-F1
#
_entry.id   AF-A0A0T2QDS8-F1
#
_cell.length_a   1.000
_cell.length_b   1.000
_cell.length_c   1.000
_cell.angle_alpha   90.00
_cell.angle_beta   90.00
_cell.angle_gamma   90.00
#
_symmetry.space_group_name_H-M   'P 1'
#
loop_
_entity.id
_entity.type
_entity.pdbx_description
1 polymer ?
#
loop_
_entity_poly.entity_id
_entity_poly.type
_entity_poly.pdbx_seq_one_letter_code
_entity_poly.pdbx_strand_id
1 'polypeptide(L)'
;MFDSLANLGTAQTVRTSTLPLQLAAPAPALELFLEPPRERNAALDAFFYNLGNLTHDEAHGLALRYAAEGAILEVSPSATPSIEVWRGREAYGNRAGNYAALVVAGVGSSALGTAAFARDVANAAGEPVLAVVSGYGLADLVSEAMGGWFLFRALNSARHLFEWMDDLRLARDPDPAVSPTMGTILNNPMSLARLSEDVRTVLHLLSGPTRFRWLIGHSKGNLVLSEALYALEADEPAIFGEVRHATNIVTISAKVEMPRGFERIIDVMGELDNFGELNSINFPNAIETDVPVPMAWHHTNTEWPYHLPVTDTLRPIIGV
;
A
#
# COMPACT_ATOMS: atom_id res chain seq x y z
N MET A 1 17.93 9.97 -19.29
CA MET A 1 16.69 9.95 -20.14
C MET A 1 16.07 8.56 -20.19
N PHE A 2 16.38 7.67 -19.26
CA PHE A 2 15.64 6.43 -18.96
C PHE A 2 16.14 5.94 -17.59
N ASP A 3 16.14 6.85 -16.62
CA ASP A 3 16.80 6.65 -15.33
C ASP A 3 16.00 5.63 -14.52
N SER A 4 14.68 5.55 -14.76
CA SER A 4 13.80 4.50 -14.26
C SER A 4 14.13 3.11 -14.81
N LEU A 5 14.37 3.00 -16.13
CA LEU A 5 14.80 1.73 -16.72
C LEU A 5 16.22 1.34 -16.29
N ALA A 6 17.11 2.32 -16.10
CA ALA A 6 18.45 2.10 -15.59
C ALA A 6 18.41 1.57 -14.14
N ASN A 7 17.62 2.20 -13.27
CA ASN A 7 17.41 1.74 -11.89
C ASN A 7 16.77 0.35 -11.83
N LEU A 8 15.79 0.06 -12.70
CA LEU A 8 15.25 -1.30 -12.84
C LEU A 8 16.32 -2.30 -13.27
N GLY A 9 17.13 -1.96 -14.27
CA GLY A 9 18.23 -2.81 -14.75
C GLY A 9 19.28 -3.11 -13.66
N THR A 10 19.66 -2.11 -12.87
CA THR A 10 20.52 -2.29 -11.70
C THR A 10 19.88 -3.25 -10.70
N ALA A 11 18.60 -3.05 -10.37
CA ALA A 11 17.90 -3.91 -9.42
C ALA A 11 17.80 -5.37 -9.90
N GLN A 12 17.50 -5.58 -11.19
CA GLN A 12 17.43 -6.92 -11.79
C GLN A 12 18.79 -7.62 -11.81
N THR A 13 19.86 -6.90 -12.16
CA THR A 13 21.23 -7.45 -12.17
C THR A 13 21.63 -7.91 -10.77
N VAL A 14 21.34 -7.11 -9.75
CA VAL A 14 21.61 -7.46 -8.36
C VAL A 14 20.79 -8.66 -7.91
N ARG A 15 19.50 -8.72 -8.23
CA ARG A 15 18.62 -9.85 -7.85
C ARG A 15 19.13 -11.19 -8.37
N THR A 16 19.59 -11.23 -9.63
CA THR A 16 20.17 -12.47 -10.19
C THR A 16 21.41 -12.94 -9.43
N SER A 17 22.16 -12.01 -8.81
CA SER A 17 23.31 -12.36 -7.96
C SER A 17 22.93 -12.81 -6.54
N THR A 18 21.71 -12.51 -6.08
CA THR A 18 21.21 -12.86 -4.74
C THR A 18 20.34 -14.13 -4.69
N LEU A 19 20.06 -14.77 -5.83
CA LEU A 19 19.38 -16.07 -5.93
C LEU A 19 19.89 -17.13 -4.93
N PRO A 20 21.21 -17.26 -4.67
CA PRO A 20 21.71 -18.20 -3.65
C PRO A 20 21.26 -17.90 -2.21
N LEU A 21 20.98 -16.63 -1.87
CA LEU A 21 20.47 -16.22 -0.56
C LEU A 21 18.97 -16.48 -0.43
N GLN A 22 18.20 -16.44 -1.53
CA GLN A 22 16.77 -16.75 -1.53
C GLN A 22 16.51 -18.23 -1.22
N LEU A 23 17.43 -19.11 -1.63
CA LEU A 23 17.41 -20.54 -1.25
C LEU A 23 17.61 -20.78 0.25
N ALA A 24 18.07 -19.76 1.00
CA ALA A 24 18.25 -19.79 2.44
C ALA A 24 17.12 -19.07 3.22
N ALA A 25 16.08 -18.58 2.54
CA ALA A 25 14.93 -17.93 3.17
C ALA A 25 14.09 -18.94 4.00
N PRO A 26 13.26 -18.49 4.97
CA PRO A 26 12.49 -19.38 5.85
C PRO A 26 11.52 -20.33 5.13
N ALA A 27 11.06 -19.96 3.93
CA ALA A 27 10.14 -20.76 3.10
C ALA A 27 10.59 -20.78 1.62
N PRO A 28 11.69 -21.46 1.29
CA PRO A 28 12.38 -21.28 0.00
C PRO A 28 11.53 -21.74 -1.19
N ALA A 29 10.67 -22.75 -1.02
CA ALA A 29 9.77 -23.23 -2.07
C ALA A 29 8.65 -22.23 -2.41
N LEU A 30 8.14 -21.51 -1.41
CA LEU A 30 7.15 -20.44 -1.61
C LEU A 30 7.81 -19.22 -2.26
N GLU A 31 9.02 -18.85 -1.82
CA GLU A 31 9.78 -17.77 -2.42
C GLU A 31 10.04 -18.03 -3.91
N LEU A 32 10.57 -19.21 -4.26
CA LEU A 32 10.79 -19.63 -5.65
C LEU A 32 9.52 -19.63 -6.51
N PHE A 33 8.38 -19.99 -5.93
CA PHE A 33 7.09 -20.00 -6.64
C PHE A 33 6.57 -18.58 -6.91
N LEU A 34 6.86 -17.62 -6.02
CA LEU A 34 6.45 -16.22 -6.16
C LEU A 34 7.44 -15.38 -6.98
N GLU A 35 8.64 -15.89 -7.30
CA GLU A 35 9.65 -15.15 -8.07
C GLU A 35 9.18 -14.69 -9.46
N PRO A 36 8.59 -15.54 -10.33
CA PRO A 36 8.16 -15.07 -11.66
C PRO A 36 7.09 -13.96 -11.61
N PRO A 37 6.06 -14.04 -10.73
CA PRO A 37 5.15 -12.90 -10.48
C PRO A 37 5.87 -11.66 -9.95
N ARG A 38 6.87 -11.79 -9.07
CA ARG A 38 7.64 -10.65 -8.52
C ARG A 38 8.54 -9.99 -9.54
N GLU A 39 9.13 -10.76 -10.46
CA GLU A 39 9.88 -10.23 -11.60
C GLU A 39 8.97 -9.40 -12.51
N ARG A 40 7.78 -9.93 -12.82
CA ARG A 40 6.73 -9.20 -13.55
C ARG A 40 6.36 -7.90 -12.83
N ASN A 41 6.23 -7.92 -11.51
CA ASN A 41 5.89 -6.74 -10.71
C ASN A 41 7.01 -5.68 -10.69
N ALA A 42 8.28 -6.09 -10.61
CA ALA A 42 9.38 -5.14 -10.72
C ALA A 42 9.43 -4.45 -12.11
N ALA A 43 9.02 -5.14 -13.18
CA ALA A 43 8.85 -4.51 -14.49
C ALA A 43 7.67 -3.52 -14.51
N LEU A 44 6.59 -3.82 -13.77
CA LEU A 44 5.46 -2.90 -13.58
C LEU A 44 5.85 -1.67 -12.76
N ASP A 45 6.81 -1.76 -11.84
CA ASP A 45 7.29 -0.60 -11.07
C ASP A 45 7.84 0.50 -11.98
N ALA A 46 8.61 0.15 -13.01
CA ALA A 46 9.13 1.13 -13.97
C ALA A 46 8.04 1.75 -14.86
N PHE A 47 6.83 1.17 -14.89
CA PHE A 47 5.69 1.76 -15.57
C PHE A 47 4.88 2.66 -14.63
N PHE A 48 4.57 2.16 -13.43
CA PHE A 48 3.67 2.83 -12.49
C PHE A 48 4.36 3.87 -11.60
N TYR A 49 5.66 3.74 -11.31
CA TYR A 49 6.36 4.59 -10.35
C TYR A 49 7.53 5.36 -10.95
N ASN A 50 7.76 6.56 -10.42
CA ASN A 50 8.88 7.43 -10.78
C ASN A 50 10.21 6.92 -10.21
N LEU A 51 10.71 5.80 -10.71
CA LEU A 51 11.97 5.23 -10.24
C LEU A 51 13.18 6.15 -10.47
N GLY A 52 13.07 7.12 -11.38
CA GLY A 52 14.09 8.14 -11.62
C GLY A 52 14.31 9.12 -10.46
N ASN A 53 13.41 9.15 -9.47
CA ASN A 53 13.61 9.98 -8.27
C ASN A 53 14.51 9.32 -7.20
N LEU A 54 14.93 8.07 -7.44
CA LEU A 54 15.87 7.33 -6.61
C LEU A 54 17.28 7.39 -7.20
N THR A 55 18.29 7.47 -6.34
CA THR A 55 19.69 7.32 -6.78
C THR A 55 19.99 5.87 -7.16
N HIS A 56 20.99 5.67 -8.03
CA HIS A 56 21.45 4.32 -8.41
C HIS A 56 21.89 3.48 -7.20
N ASP A 57 22.54 4.09 -6.21
CA ASP A 57 23.01 3.41 -5.01
C ASP A 57 21.84 2.96 -4.12
N GLU A 58 20.78 3.77 -4.02
CA GLU A 58 19.54 3.40 -3.34
C GLU A 58 18.83 2.24 -4.04
N ALA A 59 18.68 2.31 -5.37
CA ALA A 59 18.07 1.24 -6.16
C ALA A 59 18.85 -0.08 -6.03
N HIS A 60 20.18 -0.01 -6.06
CA HIS A 60 21.07 -1.14 -5.82
C HIS A 60 20.92 -1.73 -4.42
N GLY A 61 20.90 -0.86 -3.39
CA GLY A 61 20.74 -1.27 -2.00
C GLY A 61 19.40 -1.95 -1.71
N LEU A 62 18.31 -1.46 -2.30
CA LEU A 62 16.97 -2.06 -2.20
C LEU A 62 16.93 -3.45 -2.85
N ALA A 63 17.61 -3.63 -3.98
CA ALA A 63 17.69 -4.92 -4.65
C ALA A 63 18.47 -5.97 -3.86
N LEU A 64 19.54 -5.56 -3.15
CA LEU A 64 20.33 -6.45 -2.28
C LEU A 64 19.57 -6.90 -1.02
N ARG A 65 18.71 -6.03 -0.48
CA ARG A 65 18.16 -6.22 0.87
C ARG A 65 16.88 -7.06 0.93
N TYR A 66 16.29 -7.39 -0.23
CA TYR A 66 15.08 -8.18 -0.36
C TYR A 66 13.99 -7.74 0.63
N ALA A 67 13.32 -6.63 0.31
CA ALA A 67 12.16 -6.17 1.07
C ALA A 67 10.89 -6.82 0.47
N ALA A 68 10.46 -7.90 1.12
CA ALA A 68 9.22 -8.62 0.80
C ALA A 68 7.98 -7.82 1.26
N GLU A 69 6.79 -8.35 0.97
CA GLU A 69 5.53 -7.85 1.51
C GLU A 69 5.63 -7.61 3.03
N GLY A 70 5.12 -6.47 3.48
CA GLY A 70 5.16 -6.07 4.89
C GLY A 70 6.50 -5.51 5.37
N ALA A 71 7.51 -5.38 4.50
CA ALA A 71 8.71 -4.61 4.81
C ALA A 71 8.38 -3.13 5.02
N ILE A 72 9.13 -2.47 5.90
CA ILE A 72 8.98 -1.06 6.25
C ILE A 72 10.20 -0.31 5.72
N LEU A 73 9.97 0.80 5.03
CA LEU A 73 11.00 1.68 4.51
C LEU A 73 10.87 3.05 5.18
N GLU A 74 11.97 3.60 5.72
CA GLU A 74 12.05 5.02 6.02
C GLU A 74 12.68 5.72 4.82
N VAL A 75 11.98 6.69 4.24
CA VAL A 75 12.40 7.39 3.02
C VAL A 75 12.43 8.88 3.29
N SER A 76 13.62 9.47 3.17
CA SER A 76 13.80 10.93 3.31
C SER A 76 13.34 11.69 2.05
N PRO A 77 13.37 13.02 2.02
CA PRO A 77 13.27 13.80 0.79
C PRO A 77 14.54 13.70 -0.07
N SER A 78 14.45 13.92 -1.38
CA SER A 78 15.57 13.91 -2.34
C SER A 78 16.66 14.94 -2.01
N ALA A 79 16.36 15.98 -1.23
CA ALA A 79 17.35 16.95 -0.76
C ALA A 79 18.38 16.34 0.20
N THR A 80 17.99 15.28 0.92
CA THR A 80 18.83 14.52 1.86
C THR A 80 18.55 13.02 1.68
N PRO A 81 19.04 12.42 0.57
CA PRO A 81 18.61 11.09 0.17
C PRO A 81 19.11 10.01 1.13
N SER A 82 18.18 9.31 1.76
CA SER A 82 18.43 8.09 2.52
C SER A 82 17.22 7.16 2.42
N ILE A 83 17.49 5.85 2.50
CA ILE A 83 16.47 4.81 2.66
C ILE A 83 16.96 3.80 3.70
N GLU A 84 16.21 3.67 4.80
CA GLU A 84 16.40 2.58 5.77
C GLU A 84 15.32 1.50 5.55
N VAL A 85 15.69 0.23 5.73
CA VAL A 85 14.84 -0.92 5.42
C VAL A 85 14.77 -1.86 6.61
N TRP A 86 13.55 -2.15 7.07
CA TRP A 86 13.26 -3.23 8.02
C TRP A 86 12.43 -4.30 7.32
N ARG A 87 12.83 -5.57 7.46
CA ARG A 87 12.18 -6.69 6.76
C ARG A 87 10.74 -6.99 7.21
N GLY A 88 10.27 -6.34 8.25
CA GLY A 88 8.93 -6.52 8.78
C GLY A 88 8.81 -5.97 10.20
N ARG A 89 7.64 -6.19 10.80
CA ARG A 89 7.26 -5.70 12.14
C ARG A 89 8.27 -6.06 13.23
N GLU A 90 8.79 -7.29 13.23
CA GLU A 90 9.77 -7.75 14.24
C GLU A 90 11.09 -6.98 14.14
N ALA A 91 11.58 -6.75 12.92
CA ALA A 91 12.81 -5.98 12.69
C ALA A 91 12.59 -4.48 12.97
N TYR A 92 11.37 -3.99 12.76
CA TYR A 92 10.99 -2.62 13.12
C TYR A 92 10.85 -2.44 14.65
N GLY A 93 10.38 -3.47 15.35
CA GLY A 93 10.15 -3.46 16.78
C GLY A 93 9.11 -2.41 17.19
N ASN A 94 9.28 -1.86 18.41
CA ASN A 94 8.37 -0.88 19.01
C ASN A 94 9.01 0.52 19.04
N ARG A 95 9.50 0.99 17.89
CA ARG A 95 10.18 2.28 17.78
C ARG A 95 9.17 3.42 17.83
N ALA A 96 9.51 4.47 18.59
CA ALA A 96 8.80 5.74 18.54
C ALA A 96 9.44 6.64 17.46
N GLY A 97 8.62 7.47 16.83
CA GLY A 97 9.05 8.40 15.80
C GLY A 97 7.88 9.24 15.31
N ASN A 98 8.18 10.41 14.77
CA ASN A 98 7.19 11.27 14.14
C ASN A 98 7.56 11.41 12.66
N TYR A 99 6.66 11.00 11.78
CA TYR A 99 6.84 11.06 10.34
C TYR A 99 5.74 11.90 9.72
N ALA A 100 6.05 12.52 8.57
CA ALA A 100 5.04 13.29 7.86
C ALA A 100 3.88 12.40 7.41
N ALA A 101 4.20 11.20 6.89
CA ALA A 101 3.19 10.27 6.40
C ALA A 101 3.55 8.79 6.66
N LEU A 102 2.52 7.97 6.77
CA LEU A 102 2.57 6.54 6.48
C LEU A 102 2.08 6.32 5.05
N VAL A 103 2.93 5.71 4.21
CA VAL A 103 2.72 5.57 2.77
C VAL A 103 2.52 4.10 2.41
N VAL A 104 1.55 3.79 1.56
CA VAL A 104 1.36 2.45 0.99
C VAL A 104 1.17 2.55 -0.51
N ALA A 105 2.07 1.93 -1.27
CA ALA A 105 1.99 1.89 -2.72
C ALA A 105 0.94 0.85 -3.21
N GLY A 106 0.65 0.82 -4.51
CA GLY A 106 -0.28 -0.13 -5.14
C GLY A 106 0.39 -1.21 -5.99
N VAL A 107 -0.41 -2.01 -6.70
CA VAL A 107 0.01 -3.22 -7.45
C VAL A 107 1.31 -3.01 -8.24
N GLY A 108 2.24 -3.95 -8.13
CA GLY A 108 3.59 -3.85 -8.69
C GLY A 108 4.64 -3.53 -7.63
N SER A 109 4.25 -2.90 -6.51
CA SER A 109 5.10 -2.34 -5.47
C SER A 109 6.07 -3.31 -4.84
N SER A 110 7.19 -3.53 -5.53
CA SER A 110 8.39 -4.00 -4.87
C SER A 110 8.89 -2.90 -3.94
N ALA A 111 9.94 -3.22 -3.17
CA ALA A 111 10.64 -2.22 -2.39
C ALA A 111 11.07 -1.00 -3.23
N LEU A 112 11.32 -1.20 -4.54
CA LEU A 112 11.74 -0.15 -5.47
C LEU A 112 10.59 0.81 -5.80
N GLY A 113 9.44 0.29 -6.26
CA GLY A 113 8.26 1.12 -6.52
C GLY A 113 7.73 1.81 -5.27
N THR A 114 7.73 1.10 -4.13
CA THR A 114 7.35 1.67 -2.83
C THR A 114 8.25 2.83 -2.43
N ALA A 115 9.57 2.65 -2.54
CA ALA A 115 10.53 3.70 -2.25
C ALA A 115 10.37 4.92 -3.17
N ALA A 116 10.14 4.69 -4.46
CA ALA A 116 9.95 5.77 -5.43
C ALA A 116 8.68 6.59 -5.13
N PHE A 117 7.55 5.93 -4.87
CA PHE A 117 6.32 6.62 -4.48
C PHE A 117 6.50 7.37 -3.15
N ALA A 118 7.10 6.73 -2.15
CA ALA A 118 7.38 7.35 -0.85
C ALA A 118 8.32 8.55 -0.97
N ARG A 119 9.29 8.52 -1.90
CA ARG A 119 10.19 9.64 -2.17
C ARG A 119 9.43 10.85 -2.71
N ASP A 120 8.46 10.67 -3.60
CA ASP A 120 7.62 11.78 -4.07
C ASP A 120 6.76 12.37 -2.94
N VAL A 121 6.23 11.54 -2.05
CA VAL A 121 5.50 12.00 -0.86
C VAL A 121 6.43 12.76 0.09
N ALA A 122 7.63 12.24 0.37
CA ALA A 122 8.62 12.91 1.21
C ALA A 122 9.07 14.25 0.61
N ASN A 123 9.20 14.33 -0.71
CA ASN A 123 9.48 15.57 -1.43
C ASN A 123 8.36 16.60 -1.30
N ALA A 124 7.09 16.17 -1.31
CA ALA A 124 5.96 17.05 -1.08
C ALA A 124 5.91 17.56 0.36
N ALA A 125 6.21 16.69 1.34
CA ALA A 125 6.17 17.03 2.77
C ALA A 125 7.41 17.81 3.25
N GLY A 126 8.55 17.67 2.58
CA GLY A 126 9.84 18.21 3.03
C GLY A 126 10.43 17.47 4.26
N GLU A 127 9.87 16.33 4.63
CA GLU A 127 10.21 15.54 5.82
C GLU A 127 10.22 14.03 5.49
N PRO A 128 10.91 13.19 6.29
CA PRO A 128 10.88 11.75 6.12
C PRO A 128 9.48 11.14 6.28
N VAL A 129 9.24 10.05 5.55
CA VAL A 129 8.01 9.25 5.61
C VAL A 129 8.36 7.79 5.91
N LEU A 130 7.42 7.05 6.51
CA LEU A 130 7.49 5.60 6.52
C LEU A 130 6.61 5.04 5.41
N ALA A 131 7.09 4.01 4.74
CA ALA A 131 6.34 3.30 3.71
C ALA A 131 6.27 1.82 4.02
N VAL A 132 5.13 1.20 3.72
CA VAL A 132 4.94 -0.26 3.80
C VAL A 132 4.91 -0.83 2.40
N VAL A 133 5.71 -1.87 2.16
CA VAL A 133 5.75 -2.59 0.90
C VAL A 133 4.53 -3.51 0.82
N SER A 134 3.51 -3.13 0.05
CA SER A 134 2.37 -3.98 -0.29
C SER A 134 2.79 -4.94 -1.41
N GLY A 135 3.27 -6.12 -1.05
CA GLY A 135 3.73 -7.10 -2.04
C GLY A 135 2.59 -7.67 -2.90
N TYR A 136 2.98 -8.60 -3.78
CA TYR A 136 2.07 -9.53 -4.43
C TYR A 136 2.00 -10.79 -3.57
N GLY A 137 0.94 -10.85 -2.76
CA GLY A 137 0.71 -11.91 -1.79
C GLY A 137 -0.05 -13.06 -2.41
N LEU A 138 -0.21 -14.16 -1.64
CA LEU A 138 -1.07 -15.28 -2.03
C LEU A 138 -2.50 -14.84 -2.35
N ALA A 139 -3.00 -13.78 -1.70
CA ALA A 139 -4.32 -13.21 -1.99
C ALA A 139 -4.41 -12.63 -3.41
N ASP A 140 -3.35 -11.99 -3.91
CA ASP A 140 -3.31 -11.47 -5.28
C ASP A 140 -3.20 -12.62 -6.30
N LEU A 141 -2.45 -13.66 -5.99
CA LEU A 141 -2.37 -14.86 -6.83
C LEU A 141 -3.70 -15.61 -6.90
N VAL A 142 -4.39 -15.80 -5.77
CA VAL A 142 -5.72 -16.42 -5.75
C VAL A 142 -6.72 -15.55 -6.50
N SER A 143 -6.64 -14.22 -6.35
CA SER A 143 -7.44 -13.25 -7.12
C SER A 143 -7.22 -13.37 -8.63
N GLU A 144 -5.96 -13.41 -9.09
CA GLU A 144 -5.60 -13.61 -10.50
C GLU A 144 -6.02 -15.00 -11.03
N ALA A 145 -5.82 -16.06 -10.24
CA ALA A 145 -6.19 -17.43 -10.61
C ALA A 145 -7.70 -17.65 -10.73
N MET A 146 -8.51 -16.88 -10.00
CA MET A 146 -9.97 -16.86 -10.13
C MET A 146 -10.46 -16.00 -11.31
N GLY A 147 -9.57 -15.62 -12.24
CA GLY A 147 -9.86 -14.80 -13.43
C GLY A 147 -9.50 -13.32 -13.25
N GLY A 148 -8.60 -13.00 -12.34
CA GLY A 148 -8.34 -11.64 -11.87
C GLY A 148 -7.55 -10.79 -12.85
N TRP A 149 -8.27 -9.88 -13.49
CA TRP A 149 -8.00 -8.44 -13.37
C TRP A 149 -9.09 -7.74 -12.49
N PHE A 150 -10.01 -8.53 -11.89
CA PHE A 150 -11.39 -8.08 -11.60
C PHE A 150 -12.06 -8.54 -10.28
N LEU A 151 -11.41 -9.29 -9.37
CA LEU A 151 -12.08 -9.71 -8.10
C LEU A 151 -12.32 -8.55 -7.11
N PHE A 152 -11.60 -7.45 -7.24
CA PHE A 152 -11.64 -6.32 -6.29
C PHE A 152 -13.00 -5.58 -6.27
N ARG A 153 -13.79 -5.61 -7.37
CA ARG A 153 -15.19 -5.15 -7.35
C ARG A 153 -16.08 -5.98 -6.42
N ALA A 154 -15.84 -7.29 -6.31
CA ALA A 154 -16.66 -8.18 -5.49
C ALA A 154 -16.39 -7.98 -3.99
N LEU A 155 -15.15 -7.65 -3.61
CA LEU A 155 -14.76 -7.45 -2.20
C LEU A 155 -15.34 -6.15 -1.61
N ASN A 156 -15.30 -5.04 -2.35
CA ASN A 156 -15.91 -3.79 -1.91
C ASN A 156 -17.46 -3.82 -1.93
N SER A 157 -18.06 -4.52 -2.90
CA SER A 157 -19.53 -4.66 -2.97
C SER A 157 -20.11 -5.55 -1.85
N ALA A 158 -19.29 -6.46 -1.30
CA ALA A 158 -19.72 -7.35 -0.23
C ALA A 158 -19.93 -6.63 1.10
N ARG A 159 -19.25 -5.49 1.33
CA ARG A 159 -19.33 -4.73 2.60
C ARG A 159 -20.75 -4.27 2.92
N HIS A 160 -21.47 -3.75 1.93
CA HIS A 160 -22.87 -3.31 2.09
C HIS A 160 -23.89 -4.45 2.02
N LEU A 161 -23.50 -5.63 1.51
CA LEU A 161 -24.38 -6.79 1.46
C LEU A 161 -24.47 -7.51 2.82
N PHE A 162 -23.52 -7.27 3.73
CA PHE A 162 -23.49 -7.89 5.06
C PHE A 162 -24.01 -7.00 6.19
N GLU A 163 -24.11 -5.67 5.99
CA GLU A 163 -24.75 -4.76 6.95
C GLU A 163 -26.20 -5.18 7.26
N TRP A 164 -26.96 -5.66 6.26
CA TRP A 164 -28.33 -6.18 6.50
C TRP A 164 -28.36 -7.53 7.27
N MET A 165 -27.24 -8.27 7.30
CA MET A 165 -27.13 -9.55 8.01
C MET A 165 -26.64 -9.37 9.44
N ASP A 166 -25.84 -8.34 9.71
CA ASP A 166 -25.40 -7.98 11.06
C ASP A 166 -26.54 -7.36 11.88
N ASP A 167 -27.43 -6.58 11.27
CA ASP A 167 -28.69 -6.13 11.88
C ASP A 167 -29.61 -7.31 12.26
N LEU A 168 -29.52 -8.44 11.54
CA LEU A 168 -30.25 -9.68 11.85
C LEU A 168 -29.53 -10.58 12.87
N ARG A 169 -28.21 -10.43 13.04
CA ARG A 169 -27.40 -11.21 14.00
C ARG A 169 -27.32 -10.57 15.38
N LEU A 170 -27.38 -9.24 15.50
CA LEU A 170 -27.52 -8.56 16.80
C LEU A 170 -28.84 -8.90 17.52
N ALA A 171 -29.81 -9.50 16.82
CA ALA A 171 -31.04 -10.04 17.39
C ALA A 171 -30.91 -11.47 17.96
N ARG A 172 -29.74 -12.12 17.90
CA ARG A 172 -29.55 -13.47 18.43
C ARG A 172 -28.16 -13.64 19.07
N ASP A 173 -28.17 -13.64 20.40
CA ASP A 173 -27.09 -13.77 21.41
C ASP A 173 -25.74 -14.44 21.02
N PRO A 174 -24.63 -14.08 21.72
CA PRO A 174 -23.25 -14.36 21.35
C PRO A 174 -22.70 -15.66 21.96
N ASP A 175 -21.68 -16.25 21.32
CA ASP A 175 -20.78 -17.23 21.97
C ASP A 175 -19.31 -16.95 21.53
N PRO A 176 -18.37 -16.68 22.46
CA PRO A 176 -17.05 -16.14 22.14
C PRO A 176 -15.94 -17.21 22.05
N ALA A 177 -16.20 -18.37 21.44
CA ALA A 177 -15.23 -19.46 21.39
C ALA A 177 -15.23 -20.23 20.06
N VAL A 178 -14.78 -19.60 18.97
CA VAL A 178 -14.42 -20.34 17.74
C VAL A 178 -13.09 -19.82 17.21
N SER A 179 -12.04 -20.61 17.42
CA SER A 179 -10.78 -20.47 16.71
C SER A 179 -11.02 -20.79 15.22
N PRO A 180 -10.67 -19.91 14.26
CA PRO A 180 -11.12 -20.08 12.88
C PRO A 180 -10.38 -21.23 12.17
N THR A 181 -11.13 -22.22 11.71
CA THR A 181 -10.66 -23.34 10.86
C THR A 181 -10.33 -22.86 9.44
N MET A 182 -9.43 -23.55 8.74
CA MET A 182 -9.03 -23.27 7.33
C MET A 182 -10.21 -23.08 6.35
N GLY A 183 -11.34 -23.77 6.57
CA GLY A 183 -12.55 -23.61 5.76
C GLY A 183 -13.28 -22.27 5.96
N THR A 184 -13.14 -21.64 7.13
CA THR A 184 -13.70 -20.31 7.42
C THR A 184 -12.89 -19.21 6.74
N ILE A 185 -11.57 -19.41 6.63
CA ILE A 185 -10.62 -18.50 5.98
C ILE A 185 -10.87 -18.44 4.46
N LEU A 186 -11.12 -19.59 3.82
CA LEU A 186 -11.43 -19.66 2.39
C LEU A 186 -12.80 -19.09 2.02
N ASN A 187 -13.74 -19.08 2.97
CA ASN A 187 -15.12 -18.63 2.75
C ASN A 187 -15.35 -17.15 3.08
N ASN A 188 -14.35 -16.45 3.64
CA ASN A 188 -14.43 -15.02 3.93
C ASN A 188 -13.16 -14.30 3.43
N PRO A 189 -13.18 -13.69 2.23
CA PRO A 189 -12.00 -13.03 1.67
C PRO A 189 -11.55 -11.79 2.46
N MET A 190 -12.40 -11.17 3.29
CA MET A 190 -11.95 -10.14 4.25
C MET A 190 -11.04 -10.73 5.34
N SER A 191 -11.27 -11.99 5.73
CA SER A 191 -10.36 -12.68 6.66
C SER A 191 -8.99 -12.93 6.01
N LEU A 192 -8.94 -13.18 4.70
CA LEU A 192 -7.67 -13.34 3.96
C LEU A 192 -6.94 -12.01 3.79
N ALA A 193 -7.64 -10.89 3.54
CA ALA A 193 -7.02 -9.56 3.47
C ALA A 193 -6.43 -9.14 4.81
N ARG A 194 -7.12 -9.37 5.94
CA ARG A 194 -6.57 -9.14 7.30
C ARG A 194 -5.40 -10.05 7.66
N LEU A 195 -5.19 -11.14 6.91
CA LEU A 195 -4.05 -12.04 7.07
C LEU A 195 -2.83 -11.61 6.24
N SER A 196 -2.97 -10.65 5.32
CA SER A 196 -1.84 -10.13 4.53
C SER A 196 -0.82 -9.42 5.41
N GLU A 197 0.45 -9.54 5.03
CA GLU A 197 1.54 -9.06 5.88
C GLU A 197 1.67 -7.53 5.81
N ASP A 198 1.23 -6.90 4.73
CA ASP A 198 1.17 -5.44 4.60
C ASP A 198 0.10 -4.82 5.51
N VAL A 199 -1.15 -5.33 5.52
CA VAL A 199 -2.22 -4.86 6.42
C VAL A 199 -1.81 -5.01 7.89
N ARG A 200 -1.24 -6.16 8.26
CA ARG A 200 -0.74 -6.40 9.62
C ARG A 200 0.39 -5.45 9.99
N THR A 201 1.26 -5.11 9.05
CA THR A 201 2.33 -4.14 9.28
C THR A 201 1.80 -2.73 9.44
N VAL A 202 0.82 -2.30 8.64
CA VAL A 202 0.13 -1.02 8.83
C VAL A 202 -0.53 -0.96 10.20
N LEU A 203 -1.27 -2.01 10.59
CA LEU A 203 -1.87 -2.13 11.94
C LEU A 203 -0.82 -1.98 13.05
N HIS A 204 0.30 -2.70 12.96
CA HIS A 204 1.38 -2.60 13.94
C HIS A 204 1.95 -1.18 14.06
N LEU A 205 2.12 -0.47 12.94
CA LEU A 205 2.61 0.90 12.95
C LEU A 205 1.60 1.88 13.55
N LEU A 206 0.31 1.69 13.28
CA LEU A 206 -0.76 2.54 13.80
C LEU A 206 -1.07 2.30 15.29
N SER A 207 -0.98 1.05 15.76
CA SER A 207 -1.13 0.71 17.19
C SER A 207 0.14 0.97 18.01
N GLY A 208 1.29 1.11 17.35
CA GLY A 208 2.58 1.38 17.99
C GLY A 208 2.74 2.83 18.46
N PRO A 209 3.93 3.20 18.97
CA PRO A 209 4.27 4.56 19.42
C PRO A 209 4.74 5.47 18.29
N THR A 210 4.76 4.99 17.04
CA THR A 210 5.03 5.84 15.87
C THR A 210 3.80 6.71 15.57
N ARG A 211 4.03 7.93 15.13
CA ARG A 211 2.98 8.91 14.86
C ARG A 211 3.15 9.49 13.46
N PHE A 212 2.01 9.77 12.83
CA PHE A 212 1.89 10.25 11.46
C PHE A 212 0.96 11.46 11.42
N ARG A 213 1.16 12.37 10.46
CA ARG A 213 0.17 13.43 10.16
C ARG A 213 -0.75 13.03 9.01
N TRP A 214 -0.25 12.19 8.11
CA TRP A 214 -0.95 11.74 6.91
C TRP A 214 -0.87 10.23 6.74
N LEU A 215 -1.95 9.63 6.26
CA LEU A 215 -1.98 8.27 5.72
C LEU A 215 -2.21 8.41 4.22
N ILE A 216 -1.27 7.91 3.41
CA ILE A 216 -1.29 8.16 1.96
C ILE A 216 -1.18 6.83 1.23
N GLY A 217 -2.19 6.50 0.44
CA GLY A 217 -2.21 5.31 -0.39
C GLY A 217 -2.18 5.63 -1.88
N HIS A 218 -1.70 4.68 -2.68
CA HIS A 218 -1.86 4.70 -4.13
C HIS A 218 -2.50 3.40 -4.61
N SER A 219 -3.53 3.50 -5.44
CA SER A 219 -4.18 2.33 -6.06
C SER A 219 -4.57 1.26 -5.00
N LYS A 220 -4.03 0.03 -5.08
CA LYS A 220 -4.24 -1.02 -4.06
C LYS A 220 -3.83 -0.59 -2.63
N GLY A 221 -2.84 0.29 -2.48
CA GLY A 221 -2.43 0.79 -1.17
C GLY A 221 -3.55 1.49 -0.39
N ASN A 222 -4.50 2.10 -1.10
CA ASN A 222 -5.71 2.69 -0.49
C ASN A 222 -6.55 1.61 0.21
N LEU A 223 -6.66 0.42 -0.39
CA LEU A 223 -7.37 -0.72 0.20
C LEU A 223 -6.63 -1.26 1.42
N VAL A 224 -5.30 -1.38 1.36
CA VAL A 224 -4.49 -1.83 2.52
C VAL A 224 -4.70 -0.91 3.72
N LEU A 225 -4.67 0.41 3.49
CA LEU A 225 -4.97 1.40 4.52
C LEU A 225 -6.41 1.26 5.05
N SER A 226 -7.40 1.16 4.17
CA SER A 226 -8.80 0.97 4.54
C SER A 226 -8.99 -0.27 5.43
N GLU A 227 -8.48 -1.43 5.00
CA GLU A 227 -8.60 -2.69 5.75
C GLU A 227 -7.94 -2.61 7.13
N ALA A 228 -6.75 -2.00 7.22
CA ALA A 228 -6.08 -1.80 8.49
C ALA A 228 -6.88 -0.87 9.41
N LEU A 229 -7.44 0.22 8.88
CA LEU A 229 -8.21 1.18 9.69
C LEU A 229 -9.53 0.58 10.18
N TYR A 230 -10.25 -0.21 9.38
CA TYR A 230 -11.45 -0.92 9.85
C TYR A 230 -11.14 -2.01 10.87
N ALA A 231 -10.03 -2.73 10.69
CA ALA A 231 -9.57 -3.69 11.70
C ALA A 231 -9.24 -2.96 13.02
N LEU A 232 -8.56 -1.82 12.95
CA LEU A 232 -8.25 -1.01 14.13
C LEU A 232 -9.51 -0.46 14.82
N GLU A 233 -10.50 0.01 14.05
CA GLU A 233 -11.80 0.48 14.59
C GLU A 233 -12.55 -0.64 15.32
N ALA A 234 -12.55 -1.86 14.76
CA ALA A 234 -13.23 -3.01 15.33
C ALA A 234 -12.52 -3.59 16.56
N ASP A 235 -11.20 -3.74 16.48
CA ASP A 235 -10.42 -4.52 17.46
C ASP A 235 -9.82 -3.63 18.56
N GLU A 236 -9.47 -2.37 18.24
CA GLU A 236 -8.81 -1.42 19.16
C GLU A 236 -9.42 0.01 19.09
N PRO A 237 -10.72 0.19 19.42
CA PRO A 237 -11.46 1.44 19.16
C PRO A 237 -10.88 2.68 19.86
N ALA A 238 -10.19 2.50 20.98
CA ALA A 238 -9.50 3.60 21.67
C ALA A 238 -8.31 4.11 20.85
N ILE A 239 -7.49 3.19 20.31
CA ILE A 239 -6.34 3.53 19.46
C ILE A 239 -6.83 4.11 18.13
N PHE A 240 -7.85 3.51 17.52
CA PHE A 240 -8.50 4.08 16.34
C PHE A 240 -8.96 5.52 16.60
N GLY A 241 -9.53 5.76 17.79
CA GLY A 241 -9.91 7.08 18.27
C GLY A 241 -8.75 8.08 18.32
N GLU A 242 -7.54 7.65 18.67
CA GLU A 242 -6.33 8.49 18.63
C GLU A 242 -5.86 8.73 17.19
N VAL A 243 -5.78 7.67 16.38
CA VAL A 243 -5.33 7.74 14.98
C VAL A 243 -6.21 8.68 14.17
N ARG A 244 -7.54 8.55 14.26
CA ARG A 244 -8.47 9.40 13.49
C ARG A 244 -8.37 10.89 13.81
N HIS A 245 -7.95 11.24 15.02
CA HIS A 245 -7.81 12.63 15.48
C HIS A 245 -6.43 13.20 15.16
N ALA A 246 -5.41 12.35 15.05
CA ALA A 246 -4.03 12.76 14.81
C ALA A 246 -3.66 12.77 13.31
N THR A 247 -4.41 12.06 12.46
CA THR A 247 -4.07 11.85 11.05
C THR A 247 -5.15 12.33 10.10
N ASN A 248 -4.74 12.67 8.89
CA ASN A 248 -5.60 12.91 7.73
C ASN A 248 -5.27 11.86 6.66
N ILE A 249 -6.18 11.63 5.71
CA ILE A 249 -6.02 10.61 4.67
C ILE A 249 -5.96 11.25 3.28
N VAL A 250 -5.04 10.77 2.44
CA VAL A 250 -5.04 11.04 1.00
C VAL A 250 -5.06 9.71 0.24
N THR A 251 -6.03 9.53 -0.65
CA THR A 251 -6.01 8.43 -1.61
C THR A 251 -5.53 8.96 -2.96
N ILE A 252 -4.71 8.20 -3.66
CA ILE A 252 -4.26 8.55 -5.01
C ILE A 252 -4.66 7.43 -5.97
N SER A 253 -5.30 7.80 -7.08
CA SER A 253 -5.58 6.93 -8.23
C SER A 253 -6.47 5.70 -7.95
N ALA A 254 -7.18 5.65 -6.84
CA ALA A 254 -8.31 4.74 -6.60
C ALA A 254 -9.08 5.17 -5.36
N LYS A 255 -10.40 5.30 -5.45
CA LYS A 255 -11.24 5.77 -4.34
C LYS A 255 -11.78 4.56 -3.56
N VAL A 256 -11.43 4.49 -2.28
CA VAL A 256 -11.82 3.41 -1.36
C VAL A 256 -12.46 4.04 -0.15
N GLU A 257 -13.56 3.46 0.34
CA GLU A 257 -14.29 3.98 1.48
C GLU A 257 -13.49 3.77 2.77
N MET A 258 -13.08 4.85 3.41
CA MET A 258 -12.37 4.85 4.69
C MET A 258 -13.35 4.89 5.88
N PRO A 259 -12.93 4.47 7.09
CA PRO A 259 -13.74 4.64 8.29
C PRO A 259 -14.12 6.11 8.54
N ARG A 260 -15.28 6.32 9.16
CA ARG A 260 -15.80 7.68 9.38
C ARG A 260 -15.08 8.37 10.54
N GLY A 261 -15.13 9.70 10.53
CA GLY A 261 -14.70 10.52 11.68
C GLY A 261 -13.24 11.00 11.64
N PHE A 262 -12.53 10.77 10.53
CA PHE A 262 -11.32 11.54 10.21
C PHE A 262 -11.70 12.99 9.87
N GLU A 263 -10.83 13.93 10.22
CA GLU A 263 -11.05 15.36 9.91
C GLU A 263 -11.02 15.61 8.40
N ARG A 264 -10.07 14.99 7.68
CA ARG A 264 -9.95 15.10 6.23
C ARG A 264 -9.61 13.75 5.61
N ILE A 265 -10.38 13.41 4.58
CA ILE A 265 -10.11 12.35 3.61
C ILE A 265 -10.15 13.06 2.26
N ILE A 266 -9.07 13.00 1.50
CA ILE A 266 -8.92 13.72 0.23
C ILE A 266 -8.64 12.70 -0.87
N ASP A 267 -9.56 12.61 -1.83
CA ASP A 267 -9.46 11.68 -2.95
C ASP A 267 -8.86 12.36 -4.19
N VAL A 268 -7.62 11.98 -4.54
CA VAL A 268 -6.86 12.51 -5.68
C VAL A 268 -6.93 11.53 -6.85
N MET A 269 -7.29 12.03 -8.03
CA MET A 269 -7.44 11.19 -9.22
C MET A 269 -7.01 11.88 -10.50
N GLY A 270 -6.34 11.17 -11.40
CA GLY A 270 -6.08 11.69 -12.73
C GLY A 270 -7.35 11.79 -13.56
N GLU A 271 -7.55 12.88 -14.31
CA GLU A 271 -8.74 13.06 -15.16
C GLU A 271 -8.91 11.98 -16.23
N LEU A 272 -7.81 11.33 -16.63
CA LEU A 272 -7.81 10.26 -17.62
C LEU A 272 -7.80 8.86 -16.96
N ASP A 273 -7.80 8.78 -15.63
CA ASP A 273 -7.58 7.56 -14.84
C ASP A 273 -8.80 6.61 -14.81
N ASN A 274 -9.17 6.13 -15.99
CA ASN A 274 -10.18 5.09 -16.15
C ASN A 274 -9.82 3.80 -15.41
N PHE A 275 -8.52 3.54 -15.20
CA PHE A 275 -8.07 2.35 -14.49
C PHE A 275 -8.37 2.46 -12.99
N GLY A 276 -8.04 3.59 -12.38
CA GLY A 276 -8.41 3.91 -11.00
C GLY A 276 -9.92 3.95 -10.82
N GLU A 277 -10.66 4.52 -11.77
CA GLU A 277 -12.13 4.60 -11.71
C GLU A 277 -12.75 3.20 -11.72
N LEU A 278 -12.24 2.28 -12.53
CA LEU A 278 -12.69 0.89 -12.53
C LEU A 278 -12.47 0.17 -11.20
N ASN A 279 -11.46 0.59 -10.44
CA ASN A 279 -11.08 0.07 -9.12
C ASN A 279 -11.67 0.86 -7.95
N SER A 280 -12.46 1.91 -8.24
CA SER A 280 -13.10 2.75 -7.23
C SER A 280 -14.49 2.25 -6.85
N ILE A 281 -14.94 2.58 -5.63
CA ILE A 281 -16.33 2.33 -5.21
C ILE A 281 -17.24 3.32 -5.93
N ASN A 282 -17.91 2.85 -6.98
CA ASN A 282 -18.66 3.75 -7.86
C ASN A 282 -20.19 3.68 -7.69
N PHE A 283 -20.77 2.72 -6.96
CA PHE A 283 -22.23 2.65 -6.76
C PHE A 283 -22.64 1.85 -5.50
N PRO A 284 -23.73 2.21 -4.80
CA PRO A 284 -24.63 3.36 -5.02
C PRO A 284 -24.13 4.68 -4.41
N ASN A 285 -23.11 4.66 -3.55
CA ASN A 285 -22.50 5.84 -2.93
C ASN A 285 -21.14 6.12 -3.58
N ALA A 286 -21.16 6.65 -4.80
CA ALA A 286 -19.92 7.01 -5.49
C ALA A 286 -19.13 8.05 -4.67
N ILE A 287 -17.86 7.77 -4.41
CA ILE A 287 -16.96 8.75 -3.80
C ILE A 287 -16.58 9.77 -4.87
N GLU A 288 -16.83 11.05 -4.59
CA GLU A 288 -16.44 12.15 -5.47
C GLU A 288 -14.92 12.33 -5.45
N THR A 289 -14.36 12.84 -6.53
CA THR A 289 -12.94 13.19 -6.59
C THR A 289 -12.76 14.62 -6.09
N ASP A 290 -12.04 14.81 -5.00
CA ASP A 290 -11.73 16.15 -4.45
C ASP A 290 -10.71 16.89 -5.31
N VAL A 291 -9.68 16.16 -5.79
CA VAL A 291 -8.58 16.73 -6.56
C VAL A 291 -8.43 15.98 -7.89
N PRO A 292 -9.14 16.42 -8.95
CA PRO A 292 -8.88 15.95 -10.29
C PRO A 292 -7.56 16.56 -10.81
N VAL A 293 -6.65 15.71 -11.29
CA VAL A 293 -5.35 16.11 -11.83
C VAL A 293 -5.42 16.14 -13.36
N PRO A 294 -5.33 17.32 -14.00
CA PRO A 294 -5.51 17.44 -15.44
C PRO A 294 -4.50 16.65 -16.24
N MET A 295 -4.97 15.98 -17.29
CA MET A 295 -4.14 15.18 -18.20
C MET A 295 -3.31 14.08 -17.50
N ALA A 296 -3.66 13.69 -16.28
CA ALA A 296 -2.98 12.62 -15.57
C ALA A 296 -3.75 11.30 -15.69
N TRP A 297 -2.99 10.21 -15.78
CA TRP A 297 -3.44 8.84 -15.77
C TRP A 297 -3.05 8.15 -14.44
N HIS A 298 -3.07 6.81 -14.40
CA HIS A 298 -2.88 6.05 -13.16
C HIS A 298 -1.44 6.04 -12.61
N HIS A 299 -0.44 6.16 -13.49
CA HIS A 299 0.97 6.05 -13.10
C HIS A 299 1.55 7.38 -12.64
N THR A 300 2.62 7.29 -11.86
CA THR A 300 3.36 8.42 -11.30
C THR A 300 4.72 8.62 -11.98
N ASN A 301 5.12 7.71 -12.88
CA ASN A 301 6.41 7.80 -13.56
C ASN A 301 6.53 9.02 -14.49
N THR A 302 7.38 9.97 -14.11
CA THR A 302 7.60 11.24 -14.81
C THR A 302 8.27 11.11 -16.18
N GLU A 303 8.86 9.96 -16.50
CA GLU A 303 9.45 9.68 -17.81
C GLU A 303 8.40 9.38 -18.89
N TRP A 304 7.17 9.05 -18.49
CA TRP A 304 6.06 8.81 -19.39
C TRP A 304 5.10 9.99 -19.41
N PRO A 305 4.52 10.33 -20.59
CA PRO A 305 3.49 11.37 -20.67
C PRO A 305 2.25 10.95 -19.87
N TYR A 306 1.47 11.94 -19.44
CA TYR A 306 0.24 11.74 -18.67
C TYR A 306 0.44 11.08 -17.29
N HIS A 307 1.61 11.24 -16.68
CA HIS A 307 1.81 10.84 -15.29
C HIS A 307 1.05 11.75 -14.33
N LEU A 308 0.69 11.23 -13.16
CA LEU A 308 0.25 12.01 -12.01
C LEU A 308 1.49 12.55 -11.28
N PRO A 309 1.73 13.88 -11.27
CA PRO A 309 2.88 14.48 -10.61
C PRO A 309 2.65 14.53 -9.10
N VAL A 310 2.92 13.41 -8.41
CA VAL A 310 2.61 13.22 -6.98
C VAL A 310 3.17 14.36 -6.13
N THR A 311 4.44 14.70 -6.30
CA THR A 311 5.10 15.74 -5.51
C THR A 311 4.36 17.09 -5.60
N ASP A 312 4.06 17.55 -6.82
CA ASP A 312 3.43 18.85 -7.04
C ASP A 312 1.94 18.83 -6.66
N THR A 313 1.28 17.69 -6.83
CA THR A 313 -0.13 17.49 -6.44
C THR A 313 -0.29 17.51 -4.92
N LEU A 314 0.62 16.86 -4.19
CA LEU A 314 0.55 16.75 -2.74
C LEU A 314 1.07 17.99 -2.02
N ARG A 315 2.03 18.74 -2.58
CA ARG A 315 2.59 19.93 -1.92
C ARG A 315 1.53 20.92 -1.39
N PRO A 316 0.48 21.32 -2.14
CA PRO A 316 -0.57 22.20 -1.61
C PRO A 316 -1.51 21.52 -0.59
N ILE A 317 -1.51 20.18 -0.51
CA ILE A 317 -2.38 19.40 0.37
C ILE A 317 -1.71 19.13 1.73
N ILE A 318 -0.45 18.69 1.69
CA ILE A 318 0.30 18.18 2.85
C ILE A 318 1.55 18.99 3.19
N GLY A 319 2.00 19.87 2.29
CA GLY A 319 3.21 20.66 2.46
C GLY A 319 3.07 21.67 3.61
N VAL A 320 4.22 22.00 4.22
CA VAL A 320 4.35 23.02 5.26
C VAL A 320 4.53 24.40 4.66
#